data_AF-A0A0Q7H4D8-F1
#
_entry.id   AF-A0A0Q7H4D8-F1
#
_cell.length_a   1.000
_cell.length_b   1.000
_cell.length_c   1.000
_cell.angle_alpha   90.00
_cell.angle_beta   90.00
_cell.angle_gamma   90.00
#
_symmetry.space_group_name_H-M   'P 1'
#
loop_
_entity.id
_entity.type
_entity.pdbx_description
1 polymer ?
#
loop_
_entity_poly.entity_id
_entity_poly.type
_entity_poly.pdbx_seq_one_letter_code
_entity_poly.pdbx_strand_id
1 'polypeptide(L)'
;MVLDSKTRPGTGCAMADAAHDLFKQTVRSEAELHPRFRLLRDRAEFAPARGLVSELHGSEIRDMRPDYFAYLQGRDFDDALFELFLFALFKAAGHRIDLKHEAPAFLLAKASTTAAVDAFTVGTPVTGAEGQATSPRLAVPEPQAHGLGGILFRRLHQQRWRAPHADGHPFVFAIQDFDHRLAHGAPSALLHFLFGGPGQLQELGDLFPDGFFGHQDAEHVSGVLFCNDATIAKFNRLGQEEHAASAARMLRHGACLAEDGDASTPACYAYEVGQRGAQREQWNEGTVLIHNPFALHPLPPDWLGASAEMTCQDGQAAKCIAHGFHPFSSTTELLREDTPAWWVEERKRLLEQEQAAHPPA
;
A
#
# COMPACT_ATOMS: atom_id res chain seq x y z
N MET A 1 -2.48 -63.41 -27.98
CA MET A 1 -1.88 -62.60 -29.05
C MET A 1 -2.97 -61.68 -29.58
N VAL A 2 -2.62 -60.42 -29.82
CA VAL A 2 -3.45 -59.26 -30.17
C VAL A 2 -3.96 -58.46 -28.96
N LEU A 3 -3.27 -57.32 -28.75
CA LEU A 3 -3.66 -56.20 -27.91
C LEU A 3 -4.92 -55.55 -28.48
N ASP A 4 -5.77 -54.99 -27.62
CA ASP A 4 -6.37 -53.71 -27.97
C ASP A 4 -6.61 -52.84 -26.73
N SER A 5 -5.99 -51.67 -26.78
CA SER A 5 -6.02 -50.60 -25.78
C SER A 5 -7.11 -49.61 -26.14
N LYS A 6 -8.14 -49.47 -25.29
CA LYS A 6 -9.02 -48.31 -25.31
C LYS A 6 -8.89 -47.50 -24.02
N THR A 7 -8.08 -46.46 -24.17
CA THR A 7 -8.00 -45.21 -23.44
C THR A 7 -9.36 -44.73 -22.92
N ARG A 8 -9.42 -44.44 -21.62
CA ARG A 8 -10.43 -43.56 -21.02
C ARG A 8 -10.10 -42.12 -21.43
N PRO A 9 -11.07 -41.31 -21.88
CA PRO A 9 -10.85 -39.88 -21.90
C PRO A 9 -10.93 -39.39 -20.46
N GLY A 10 -9.76 -39.08 -19.89
CA GLY A 10 -9.68 -37.99 -18.95
C GLY A 10 -10.05 -36.70 -19.65
N THR A 11 -10.60 -35.77 -18.89
CA THR A 11 -10.45 -34.31 -18.93
C THR A 11 -11.75 -33.70 -18.41
N GLY A 12 -11.97 -33.84 -17.10
CA GLY A 12 -12.79 -32.88 -16.36
C GLY A 12 -11.97 -31.60 -16.20
N CYS A 13 -11.76 -30.88 -17.30
CA CYS A 13 -11.15 -29.56 -17.33
C CYS A 13 -11.89 -28.73 -18.37
N ALA A 14 -13.17 -28.51 -18.09
CA ALA A 14 -13.99 -27.53 -18.77
C ALA A 14 -15.24 -27.40 -17.90
N MET A 15 -15.17 -26.52 -16.90
CA MET A 15 -16.27 -25.88 -16.14
C MET A 15 -15.72 -25.42 -14.78
N ALA A 16 -14.68 -24.58 -14.81
CA ALA A 16 -14.55 -23.53 -13.81
C ALA A 16 -15.02 -22.28 -14.56
N ASP A 17 -16.12 -21.72 -14.07
CA ASP A 17 -16.98 -20.76 -14.74
C ASP A 17 -16.24 -19.63 -15.45
N ALA A 18 -16.80 -19.23 -16.59
CA ALA A 18 -16.63 -17.92 -17.18
C ALA A 18 -17.28 -16.84 -16.29
N ALA A 19 -16.87 -16.78 -15.03
CA ALA A 19 -17.15 -15.70 -14.10
C ALA A 19 -16.45 -14.47 -14.67
N HIS A 20 -17.23 -13.69 -15.42
CA HIS A 20 -17.00 -12.31 -15.79
C HIS A 20 -15.56 -11.82 -15.63
N ASP A 21 -14.80 -11.84 -16.73
CA ASP A 21 -13.53 -11.13 -16.80
C ASP A 21 -13.79 -9.65 -16.49
N LEU A 22 -13.55 -9.28 -15.23
CA LEU A 22 -13.90 -7.99 -14.65
C LEU A 22 -13.32 -6.86 -15.51
N PHE A 23 -12.10 -7.06 -16.01
CA PHE A 23 -11.37 -6.10 -16.84
C PHE A 23 -11.89 -5.99 -18.28
N LYS A 24 -12.78 -6.88 -18.74
CA LYS A 24 -13.53 -6.72 -19.99
C LYS A 24 -14.80 -5.88 -19.85
N GLN A 25 -15.24 -5.58 -18.63
CA GLN A 25 -16.42 -4.76 -18.38
C GLN A 25 -16.04 -3.28 -18.32
N THR A 26 -16.00 -2.60 -19.46
CA THR A 26 -15.82 -1.14 -19.47
C THR A 26 -17.19 -0.47 -19.37
N VAL A 27 -17.49 0.09 -18.20
CA VAL A 27 -18.72 0.89 -17.97
C VAL A 27 -18.53 2.32 -18.52
N ARG A 28 -17.26 2.74 -18.69
CA ARG A 28 -16.84 4.04 -19.19
C ARG A 28 -16.29 3.94 -20.62
N SER A 29 -16.29 5.05 -21.35
CA SER A 29 -15.61 5.13 -22.64
C SER A 29 -14.09 5.10 -22.45
N GLU A 30 -13.35 4.71 -23.51
CA GLU A 30 -11.88 4.57 -23.45
C GLU A 30 -11.17 5.86 -23.03
N ALA A 31 -11.71 7.03 -23.40
CA ALA A 31 -11.15 8.33 -23.05
C ALA A 31 -11.39 8.73 -21.58
N GLU A 32 -12.38 8.13 -20.92
CA GLU A 32 -12.71 8.36 -19.52
C GLU A 32 -11.96 7.41 -18.57
N LEU A 33 -11.31 6.37 -19.11
CA LEU A 33 -10.52 5.44 -18.32
C LEU A 33 -9.20 6.07 -17.88
N HIS A 34 -8.87 5.88 -16.60
CA HIS A 34 -7.60 6.32 -16.08
C HIS A 34 -6.43 5.68 -16.85
N PRO A 35 -5.35 6.41 -17.20
CA PRO A 35 -4.20 5.85 -17.89
C PRO A 35 -3.59 4.63 -17.19
N ARG A 36 -3.52 4.64 -15.85
CA ARG A 36 -3.01 3.51 -15.07
C ARG A 36 -3.98 2.33 -15.00
N PHE A 37 -5.29 2.58 -15.08
CA PHE A 37 -6.27 1.51 -15.26
C PHE A 37 -6.09 0.82 -16.61
N ARG A 38 -5.92 1.60 -17.70
CA ARG A 38 -5.63 1.05 -19.03
C ARG A 38 -4.34 0.24 -19.04
N LEU A 39 -3.28 0.75 -18.39
CA LEU A 39 -2.03 0.01 -18.20
C LEU A 39 -2.27 -1.35 -17.51
N LEU A 40 -2.99 -1.37 -16.39
CA LEU A 40 -3.35 -2.59 -15.65
C LEU A 40 -4.20 -3.54 -16.51
N ARG A 41 -5.15 -3.01 -17.28
CA ARG A 41 -6.05 -3.78 -18.17
C ARG A 41 -5.29 -4.42 -19.33
N ASP A 42 -4.43 -3.66 -20.00
CA ASP A 42 -3.96 -3.99 -21.36
C ASP A 42 -2.60 -4.70 -21.39
N ARG A 43 -1.73 -4.48 -20.40
CA ARG A 43 -0.40 -5.10 -20.37
C ARG A 43 -0.47 -6.55 -19.93
N ALA A 44 0.09 -7.45 -20.74
CA ALA A 44 0.12 -8.88 -20.45
C ALA A 44 0.83 -9.18 -19.11
N GLU A 45 1.88 -8.41 -18.79
CA GLU A 45 2.70 -8.58 -17.59
C GLU A 45 1.92 -8.31 -16.29
N PHE A 46 0.77 -7.64 -16.37
CA PHE A 46 -0.12 -7.39 -15.23
C PHE A 46 -1.29 -8.38 -15.12
N ALA A 47 -1.24 -9.50 -15.84
CA ALA A 47 -2.22 -10.58 -15.67
C ALA A 47 -2.34 -11.07 -14.20
N PRO A 48 -1.24 -11.25 -13.44
CA PRO A 48 -1.34 -11.62 -12.03
C PRO A 48 -2.10 -10.57 -11.19
N ALA A 49 -1.78 -9.28 -11.37
CA ALA A 49 -2.48 -8.20 -10.68
C ALA A 49 -3.98 -8.17 -11.01
N ARG A 50 -4.34 -8.36 -12.28
CA ARG A 50 -5.76 -8.42 -12.69
C ARG A 50 -6.50 -9.58 -12.05
N GLY A 51 -5.86 -10.76 -11.97
CA GLY A 51 -6.41 -11.93 -11.29
C GLY A 51 -6.74 -11.61 -9.82
N LEU A 52 -5.76 -11.09 -9.10
CA LEU A 52 -5.91 -10.75 -7.69
C LEU A 52 -6.96 -9.65 -7.44
N VAL A 53 -6.95 -8.59 -8.26
CA VAL A 53 -7.98 -7.52 -8.17
C VAL A 53 -9.38 -8.10 -8.42
N SER A 54 -9.52 -9.02 -9.38
CA SER A 54 -10.80 -9.65 -9.70
C SER A 54 -11.29 -10.54 -8.56
N GLU A 55 -10.38 -11.29 -7.91
CA GLU A 55 -10.69 -12.10 -6.73
C GLU A 55 -11.14 -11.22 -5.56
N LEU A 56 -10.37 -10.19 -5.21
CA LEU A 56 -10.70 -9.29 -4.11
C LEU A 56 -12.03 -8.57 -4.36
N HIS A 57 -12.28 -8.09 -5.58
CA HIS A 57 -13.56 -7.50 -5.94
C HIS A 57 -14.71 -8.53 -5.84
N GLY A 58 -14.50 -9.75 -6.31
CA GLY A 58 -15.50 -10.83 -6.29
C GLY A 58 -15.89 -11.33 -4.89
N SER A 59 -15.19 -10.87 -3.84
CA SER A 59 -15.46 -11.15 -2.43
C SER A 59 -16.59 -10.27 -1.86
N GLU A 60 -16.55 -10.00 -0.55
CA GLU A 60 -17.49 -9.15 0.18
C GLU A 60 -17.55 -7.72 -0.38
N ILE A 61 -16.51 -7.24 -1.08
CA ILE A 61 -16.49 -5.91 -1.72
C ILE A 61 -17.66 -5.76 -2.69
N ARG A 62 -17.91 -6.76 -3.56
CA ARG A 62 -18.99 -6.68 -4.56
C ARG A 62 -20.34 -6.38 -3.93
N ASP A 63 -20.60 -6.98 -2.77
CA ASP A 63 -21.89 -6.87 -2.12
C ASP A 63 -21.98 -5.59 -1.26
N MET A 64 -20.87 -5.15 -0.65
CA MET A 64 -20.83 -3.95 0.19
C MET A 64 -20.66 -2.63 -0.60
N ARG A 65 -19.98 -2.68 -1.75
CA ARG A 65 -19.70 -1.54 -2.64
C ARG A 65 -19.87 -1.94 -4.11
N PRO A 66 -21.12 -2.07 -4.61
CA PRO A 66 -21.39 -2.52 -5.98
C PRO A 66 -20.84 -1.60 -7.08
N ASP A 67 -20.58 -0.33 -6.76
CA ASP A 67 -20.02 0.69 -7.65
C ASP A 67 -18.48 0.72 -7.66
N TYR A 68 -17.82 -0.08 -6.80
CA TYR A 68 -16.37 -0.05 -6.60
C TYR A 68 -15.60 -0.23 -7.91
N PHE A 69 -16.02 -1.13 -8.80
CA PHE A 69 -15.28 -1.33 -10.04
C PHE A 69 -15.39 -0.16 -11.02
N ALA A 70 -16.53 0.55 -11.04
CA ALA A 70 -16.69 1.79 -11.81
C ALA A 70 -15.87 2.94 -11.21
N TYR A 71 -15.68 2.94 -9.89
CA TYR A 71 -14.76 3.82 -9.16
C TYR A 71 -13.30 3.54 -9.55
N LEU A 72 -12.87 2.28 -9.55
CA LEU A 72 -11.52 1.86 -9.99
C LEU A 72 -11.21 2.26 -11.45
N GLN A 73 -12.20 2.27 -12.34
CA GLN A 73 -12.01 2.70 -13.74
C GLN A 73 -11.80 4.22 -13.90
N GLY A 74 -12.23 5.01 -12.90
CA GLY A 74 -12.35 6.46 -12.99
C GLY A 74 -11.08 7.24 -12.64
N ARG A 75 -11.21 8.55 -12.50
CA ARG A 75 -10.09 9.48 -12.24
C ARG A 75 -9.37 9.21 -10.91
N ASP A 76 -10.05 8.58 -9.96
CA ASP A 76 -9.56 8.30 -8.61
C ASP A 76 -9.00 6.86 -8.50
N PHE A 77 -8.41 6.34 -9.58
CA PHE A 77 -7.86 4.97 -9.66
C PHE A 77 -6.91 4.63 -8.51
N ASP A 78 -6.02 5.55 -8.14
CA ASP A 78 -5.01 5.28 -7.12
C ASP A 78 -5.61 5.28 -5.71
N ASP A 79 -6.63 6.11 -5.43
CA ASP A 79 -7.40 6.03 -4.18
C ASP A 79 -8.18 4.70 -4.11
N ALA A 80 -8.81 4.29 -5.22
CA ALA A 80 -9.51 3.00 -5.29
C ALA A 80 -8.56 1.83 -5.03
N LEU A 81 -7.40 1.81 -5.71
CA LEU A 81 -6.39 0.78 -5.52
C LEU A 81 -5.86 0.74 -4.09
N PHE A 82 -5.70 1.91 -3.45
CA PHE A 82 -5.30 2.00 -2.04
C PHE A 82 -6.40 1.47 -1.10
N GLU A 83 -7.67 1.81 -1.32
CA GLU A 83 -8.78 1.22 -0.57
C GLU A 83 -8.83 -0.31 -0.72
N LEU A 84 -8.57 -0.86 -1.91
CA LEU A 84 -8.49 -2.31 -2.11
C LEU A 84 -7.33 -2.95 -1.35
N PHE A 85 -6.18 -2.27 -1.33
CA PHE A 85 -5.02 -2.69 -0.56
C PHE A 85 -5.34 -2.72 0.94
N LEU A 86 -5.98 -1.67 1.45
CA LEU A 86 -6.39 -1.58 2.85
C LEU A 86 -7.42 -2.66 3.21
N PHE A 87 -8.39 -2.93 2.33
CA PHE A 87 -9.33 -4.02 2.52
C PHE A 87 -8.59 -5.35 2.71
N ALA A 88 -7.66 -5.68 1.81
CA ALA A 88 -6.91 -6.93 1.88
C ALA A 88 -6.01 -6.99 3.14
N LEU A 89 -5.35 -5.88 3.50
CA LEU A 89 -4.57 -5.75 4.72
C LEU A 89 -5.43 -6.00 5.97
N PHE A 90 -6.58 -5.33 6.08
CA PHE A 90 -7.45 -5.46 7.25
C PHE A 90 -8.09 -6.85 7.34
N LYS A 91 -8.44 -7.48 6.22
CA LYS A 91 -8.90 -8.88 6.21
C LYS A 91 -7.78 -9.82 6.69
N ALA A 92 -6.56 -9.66 6.20
CA ALA A 92 -5.41 -10.45 6.63
C ALA A 92 -5.11 -10.28 8.13
N ALA A 93 -5.33 -9.07 8.67
CA ALA A 93 -5.21 -8.78 10.11
C ALA A 93 -6.40 -9.27 10.96
N GLY A 94 -7.38 -9.95 10.37
CA GLY A 94 -8.50 -10.58 11.05
C GLY A 94 -9.67 -9.66 11.38
N HIS A 95 -9.77 -8.49 10.74
CA HIS A 95 -10.88 -7.56 10.97
C HIS A 95 -12.15 -7.98 10.23
N ARG A 96 -13.30 -7.73 10.88
CA ARG A 96 -14.56 -7.56 10.16
C ARG A 96 -14.60 -6.15 9.60
N ILE A 97 -15.01 -6.01 8.35
CA ILE A 97 -14.95 -4.75 7.61
C ILE A 97 -16.36 -4.39 7.17
N ASP A 98 -16.77 -3.15 7.43
CA ASP A 98 -17.95 -2.53 6.84
C ASP A 98 -17.51 -1.40 5.89
N LEU A 99 -17.98 -1.49 4.64
CA LEU A 99 -17.71 -0.53 3.56
C LEU A 99 -18.98 0.20 3.11
N LYS A 100 -20.12 0.02 3.79
CA LYS A 100 -21.43 0.55 3.35
C LYS A 100 -21.58 2.05 3.54
N HIS A 101 -20.64 2.68 4.24
CA HIS A 101 -20.62 4.11 4.48
C HIS A 101 -19.76 4.83 3.43
N GLU A 102 -20.19 6.02 3.03
CA GLU A 102 -19.44 6.85 2.07
C GLU A 102 -18.15 7.41 2.69
N ALA A 103 -18.19 7.75 3.99
CA ALA A 103 -17.06 8.24 4.75
C ALA A 103 -17.29 8.05 6.26
N PRO A 104 -16.24 7.76 7.05
CA PRO A 104 -14.90 7.30 6.63
C PRO A 104 -14.94 5.99 5.82
N ALA A 105 -13.88 5.71 5.06
CA ALA A 105 -13.85 4.63 4.06
C ALA A 105 -14.06 3.23 4.67
N PHE A 106 -13.63 3.01 5.91
CA PHE A 106 -13.78 1.73 6.60
C PHE A 106 -14.31 1.91 8.01
N LEU A 107 -15.20 1.00 8.42
CA LEU A 107 -15.44 0.70 9.83
C LEU A 107 -14.95 -0.73 10.11
N LEU A 108 -13.97 -0.85 10.99
CA LEU A 108 -13.29 -2.10 11.33
C LEU A 108 -13.73 -2.57 12.71
N ALA A 109 -13.92 -3.88 12.87
CA ALA A 109 -14.19 -4.48 14.17
C ALA A 109 -13.38 -5.77 14.38
N LYS A 110 -12.67 -5.84 15.51
CA LYS A 110 -11.93 -7.03 15.96
C LYS A 110 -11.88 -7.05 17.48
N ALA A 111 -12.20 -8.21 18.06
CA ALA A 111 -12.47 -8.36 19.49
C ALA A 111 -13.55 -7.37 19.98
N SER A 112 -13.30 -6.64 21.06
CA SER A 112 -14.21 -5.63 21.63
C SER A 112 -13.98 -4.21 21.09
N THR A 113 -13.09 -4.04 20.11
CA THR A 113 -12.72 -2.74 19.56
C THR A 113 -13.33 -2.56 18.18
N THR A 114 -13.87 -1.36 17.96
CA THR A 114 -14.28 -0.85 16.66
C THR A 114 -13.40 0.37 16.36
N ALA A 115 -12.96 0.55 15.12
CA ALA A 115 -12.22 1.74 14.69
C ALA A 115 -12.65 2.15 13.29
N ALA A 116 -12.63 3.45 13.02
CA ALA A 116 -12.94 4.00 11.71
C ALA A 116 -11.63 4.44 11.00
N VAL A 117 -11.55 4.25 9.69
CA VAL A 117 -10.37 4.60 8.90
C VAL A 117 -10.76 5.46 7.71
N ASP A 118 -10.21 6.66 7.63
CA ASP A 118 -10.31 7.52 6.45
C ASP A 118 -9.05 7.38 5.60
N ALA A 119 -9.21 7.06 4.33
CA ALA A 119 -8.11 6.71 3.43
C ALA A 119 -7.94 7.76 2.32
N PHE A 120 -6.69 8.07 1.97
CA PHE A 120 -6.38 8.95 0.86
C PHE A 120 -4.95 8.78 0.33
N THR A 121 -4.75 9.12 -0.94
CA THR A 121 -3.42 9.19 -1.54
C THR A 121 -2.84 10.61 -1.51
N VAL A 122 -1.52 10.70 -1.55
CA VAL A 122 -0.76 11.95 -1.68
C VAL A 122 0.33 11.78 -2.74
N GLY A 123 0.55 12.82 -3.52
CA GLY A 123 1.59 12.84 -4.54
C GLY A 123 1.17 12.21 -5.86
N THR A 124 2.14 12.07 -6.77
CA THR A 124 1.91 11.49 -8.10
C THR A 124 2.60 10.12 -8.23
N PRO A 125 1.87 9.03 -8.52
CA PRO A 125 2.49 7.73 -8.71
C PRO A 125 3.47 7.73 -9.89
N VAL A 126 4.72 7.33 -9.64
CA VAL A 126 5.69 7.12 -10.72
C VAL A 126 5.40 5.77 -11.39
N THR A 127 5.01 5.78 -12.67
CA THR A 127 4.98 4.58 -13.50
C THR A 127 6.40 4.25 -13.94
N GLY A 128 6.89 3.03 -13.67
CA GLY A 128 8.20 2.54 -14.12
C GLY A 128 8.37 2.39 -15.65
N ALA A 129 7.60 3.14 -16.44
CA ALA A 129 7.60 3.14 -17.90
C ALA A 129 7.59 4.55 -18.53
N GLU A 130 7.63 5.64 -17.75
CA GLU A 130 7.73 6.99 -18.30
C GLU A 130 9.00 7.69 -17.79
N GLY A 131 9.84 8.11 -18.74
CA GLY A 131 10.98 8.99 -18.48
C GLY A 131 10.49 10.32 -17.94
N GLN A 132 11.26 10.89 -17.00
CA GLN A 132 11.05 12.20 -16.41
C GLN A 132 10.68 13.24 -17.48
N ALA A 133 9.40 13.59 -17.57
CA ALA A 133 8.99 14.87 -18.12
C ALA A 133 9.17 15.90 -17.01
N THR A 134 10.34 16.53 -16.95
CA THR A 134 10.53 17.76 -16.20
C THR A 134 9.71 18.86 -16.88
N SER A 135 8.42 18.96 -16.59
CA SER A 135 7.69 20.19 -16.86
C SER A 135 8.16 21.23 -15.84
N PRO A 136 8.72 22.38 -16.27
CA PRO A 136 9.10 23.43 -15.34
C PRO A 136 7.82 23.94 -14.68
N ARG A 137 7.68 23.73 -13.37
CA ARG A 137 6.62 24.35 -12.57
C ARG A 137 6.79 25.86 -12.72
N LEU A 138 5.87 26.51 -13.43
CA LEU A 138 5.68 27.95 -13.38
C LEU A 138 5.37 28.30 -11.93
N ALA A 139 6.32 28.97 -11.28
CA ALA A 139 6.20 29.44 -9.92
C ALA A 139 5.11 30.51 -9.85
N VAL A 140 4.01 30.19 -9.19
CA VAL A 140 3.08 31.18 -8.62
C VAL A 140 3.29 31.13 -7.10
N PRO A 141 3.64 32.25 -6.45
CA PRO A 141 3.87 32.27 -5.01
C PRO A 141 2.53 32.44 -4.28
N GLU A 142 1.94 31.32 -3.84
CA GLU A 142 1.02 31.31 -2.70
C GLU A 142 1.62 30.40 -1.62
N PRO A 143 1.95 30.92 -0.43
CA PRO A 143 2.40 30.09 0.68
C PRO A 143 1.18 29.43 1.33
N GLN A 144 1.26 28.11 1.55
CA GLN A 144 0.34 27.24 2.32
C GLN A 144 -0.86 26.61 1.58
N ALA A 145 -0.64 25.54 0.78
CA ALA A 145 -1.72 24.57 0.42
C ALA A 145 -1.28 23.28 -0.32
N HIS A 146 0.00 23.10 -0.66
CA HIS A 146 0.42 22.05 -1.61
C HIS A 146 1.43 21.08 -0.99
N GLY A 147 0.95 20.16 -0.15
CA GLY A 147 1.77 19.10 0.46
C GLY A 147 0.97 18.24 1.42
N LEU A 148 1.56 17.12 1.86
CA LEU A 148 0.96 16.15 2.78
C LEU A 148 0.32 16.80 4.02
N GLY A 149 1.00 17.79 4.61
CA GLY A 149 0.48 18.52 5.77
C GLY A 149 -0.81 19.30 5.50
N GLY A 150 -0.93 19.97 4.35
CA GLY A 150 -2.15 20.68 3.97
C GLY A 150 -3.33 19.74 3.71
N ILE A 151 -3.06 18.55 3.16
CA ILE A 151 -4.08 17.51 2.97
C ILE A 151 -4.55 16.97 4.31
N LEU A 152 -3.62 16.68 5.25
CA LEU A 152 -3.94 16.24 6.60
C LEU A 152 -4.85 17.23 7.33
N PHE A 153 -4.54 18.53 7.30
CA PHE A 153 -5.43 19.54 7.89
C PHE A 153 -6.78 19.62 7.21
N ARG A 154 -6.84 19.54 5.87
CA ARG A 154 -8.11 19.50 5.14
C ARG A 154 -8.97 18.31 5.56
N ARG A 155 -8.35 17.13 5.75
CA ARG A 155 -9.01 15.91 6.22
C ARG A 155 -9.46 16.05 7.67
N LEU A 156 -8.64 16.65 8.54
CA LEU A 156 -9.00 16.97 9.91
C LEU A 156 -10.25 17.87 9.96
N HIS A 157 -10.31 18.94 9.18
CA HIS A 157 -11.46 19.85 9.14
C HIS A 157 -12.76 19.22 8.60
N GLN A 158 -12.70 18.07 7.93
CA GLN A 158 -13.92 17.35 7.53
C GLN A 158 -14.60 16.66 8.71
N GLN A 159 -13.89 16.47 9.83
CA GLN A 159 -14.44 15.93 11.08
C GLN A 159 -15.22 14.62 10.90
N ARG A 160 -14.73 13.74 10.02
CA ARG A 160 -15.39 12.47 9.64
C ARG A 160 -15.60 11.52 10.83
N TRP A 161 -14.85 11.69 11.91
CA TRP A 161 -15.06 10.98 13.18
C TRP A 161 -16.40 11.30 13.84
N ARG A 162 -17.06 12.42 13.50
CA ARG A 162 -18.41 12.76 14.01
C ARG A 162 -19.54 12.02 13.31
N ALA A 163 -19.23 11.21 12.28
CA ALA A 163 -20.26 10.39 11.64
C ALA A 163 -20.87 9.43 12.67
N PRO A 164 -22.20 9.18 12.67
CA PRO A 164 -22.86 8.39 13.72
C PRO A 164 -22.29 6.97 13.94
N HIS A 165 -21.67 6.39 12.92
CA HIS A 165 -21.07 5.05 12.96
C HIS A 165 -19.59 5.05 13.36
N ALA A 166 -18.94 6.23 13.40
CA ALA A 166 -17.54 6.41 13.78
C ALA A 166 -17.38 7.12 15.14
N ASP A 167 -18.42 7.81 15.61
CA ASP A 167 -18.39 8.57 16.86
C ASP A 167 -18.08 7.69 18.08
N GLY A 168 -17.24 8.21 18.98
CA GLY A 168 -16.79 7.48 20.17
C GLY A 168 -15.81 6.31 19.91
N HIS A 169 -15.36 6.11 18.67
CA HIS A 169 -14.40 5.07 18.31
C HIS A 169 -13.04 5.66 17.90
N PRO A 170 -11.94 4.90 18.05
CA PRO A 170 -10.68 5.24 17.42
C PRO A 170 -10.83 5.58 15.93
N PHE A 171 -10.15 6.63 15.48
CA PHE A 171 -10.23 7.13 14.11
C PHE A 171 -8.83 7.28 13.52
N VAL A 172 -8.55 6.64 12.38
CA VAL A 172 -7.21 6.58 11.78
C VAL A 172 -7.21 7.24 10.41
N PHE A 173 -6.18 8.02 10.11
CA PHE A 173 -5.88 8.41 8.74
C PHE A 173 -4.96 7.38 8.10
N ALA A 174 -5.41 6.73 7.02
CA ALA A 174 -4.57 5.88 6.19
C ALA A 174 -4.08 6.67 4.97
N ILE A 175 -2.77 6.65 4.74
CA ILE A 175 -2.12 7.48 3.71
C ILE A 175 -1.25 6.61 2.83
N GLN A 176 -1.48 6.68 1.52
CA GLN A 176 -0.55 6.20 0.51
C GLN A 176 0.23 7.40 -0.05
N ASP A 177 1.53 7.46 0.22
CA ASP A 177 2.40 8.54 -0.24
C ASP A 177 3.21 8.11 -1.48
N PHE A 178 3.02 8.80 -2.60
CA PHE A 178 3.76 8.58 -3.84
C PHE A 178 4.95 9.53 -4.05
N ASP A 179 5.01 10.64 -3.31
CA ASP A 179 6.06 11.66 -3.49
C ASP A 179 7.32 11.34 -2.70
N HIS A 180 7.22 10.58 -1.59
CA HIS A 180 8.32 10.34 -0.66
C HIS A 180 8.76 8.87 -0.69
N ARG A 181 9.93 8.61 -1.29
CA ARG A 181 10.62 7.30 -1.18
C ARG A 181 11.40 7.27 0.13
N LEU A 182 11.30 6.18 0.89
CA LEU A 182 11.81 6.15 2.26
C LEU A 182 13.24 5.63 2.33
N ALA A 183 14.02 6.26 3.22
CA ALA A 183 15.12 5.65 3.93
C ALA A 183 14.63 5.40 5.38
N HIS A 184 14.68 4.15 5.86
CA HIS A 184 14.41 3.73 7.25
C HIS A 184 12.96 3.66 7.80
N GLY A 185 11.90 3.64 6.98
CA GLY A 185 10.51 3.58 7.45
C GLY A 185 9.77 4.91 7.23
N ALA A 186 8.75 5.26 8.01
CA ALA A 186 7.96 6.47 7.78
C ALA A 186 8.85 7.72 7.57
N PRO A 187 8.53 8.65 6.63
CA PRO A 187 9.44 9.73 6.27
C PRO A 187 9.79 10.58 7.49
N SER A 188 11.07 10.89 7.69
CA SER A 188 11.51 11.79 8.77
C SER A 188 10.76 13.13 8.78
N ALA A 189 10.45 13.65 7.59
CA ALA A 189 9.62 14.85 7.42
C ALA A 189 8.16 14.65 7.89
N LEU A 190 7.56 13.48 7.68
CA LEU A 190 6.22 13.17 8.21
C LEU A 190 6.25 13.06 9.73
N LEU A 191 7.25 12.36 10.30
CA LEU A 191 7.38 12.26 11.75
C LEU A 191 7.57 13.64 12.39
N HIS A 192 8.43 14.48 11.82
CA HIS A 192 8.62 15.87 12.25
C HIS A 192 7.32 16.68 12.13
N PHE A 193 6.57 16.52 11.05
CA PHE A 193 5.27 17.19 10.90
C PHE A 193 4.25 16.71 11.93
N LEU A 194 4.21 15.41 12.24
CA LEU A 194 3.23 14.83 13.16
C LEU A 194 3.50 15.20 14.61
N PHE A 195 4.77 15.21 15.03
CA PHE A 195 5.15 15.37 16.44
C PHE A 195 5.82 16.71 16.77
N GLY A 196 6.19 17.51 15.76
CA GLY A 196 7.02 18.69 15.97
C GLY A 196 8.44 18.32 16.41
N GLY A 197 9.10 19.24 17.10
CA GLY A 197 10.41 19.02 17.72
C GLY A 197 11.56 19.86 17.15
N PRO A 198 12.72 19.92 17.86
CA PRO A 198 13.89 20.64 17.40
C PRO A 198 14.59 19.89 16.24
N GLY A 199 14.78 20.54 15.09
CA GLY A 199 15.35 19.88 13.91
C GLY A 199 15.54 20.79 12.69
N GLN A 200 15.93 20.22 11.54
CA GLN A 200 16.24 20.95 10.29
C GLN A 200 15.07 21.79 9.73
N LEU A 201 13.85 21.59 10.22
CA LEU A 201 12.64 22.32 9.86
C LEU A 201 12.17 23.23 11.02
N GLN A 202 13.07 24.10 11.49
CA GLN A 202 12.81 25.05 12.59
C GLN A 202 11.54 25.88 12.37
N GLU A 203 11.30 26.35 11.14
CA GLU A 203 10.09 27.12 10.79
C GLU A 203 8.79 26.33 11.00
N LEU A 204 8.78 25.01 10.77
CA LEU A 204 7.62 24.17 11.06
C LEU A 204 7.44 23.94 12.56
N GLY A 205 8.53 23.76 13.29
CA GLY A 205 8.51 23.61 14.75
C GLY A 205 8.02 24.88 15.46
N ASP A 206 8.32 26.06 14.90
CA ASP A 206 7.83 27.33 15.45
C ASP A 206 6.33 27.53 15.16
N LEU A 207 5.82 27.04 14.02
CA LEU A 207 4.40 27.09 13.65
C LEU A 207 3.55 26.03 14.36
N PHE A 208 4.12 24.84 14.61
CA PHE A 208 3.48 23.68 15.22
C PHE A 208 4.42 23.06 16.27
N PRO A 209 4.57 23.66 17.47
CA PRO A 209 5.50 23.20 18.48
C PRO A 209 5.24 21.76 18.93
N ASP A 210 3.96 21.38 18.99
CA ASP A 210 3.49 20.03 19.33
C ASP A 210 3.14 19.19 18.08
N GLY A 211 3.54 19.66 16.89
CA GLY A 211 3.22 19.04 15.61
C GLY A 211 1.73 19.04 15.26
N PHE A 212 1.36 18.28 14.23
CA PHE A 212 -0.03 18.07 13.85
C PHE A 212 -0.84 17.43 14.98
N PHE A 213 -0.27 16.49 15.74
CA PHE A 213 -1.00 15.79 16.80
C PHE A 213 -1.35 16.67 18.00
N GLY A 214 -0.60 17.75 18.25
CA GLY A 214 -0.95 18.75 19.26
C GLY A 214 -1.91 19.84 18.78
N HIS A 215 -2.33 19.83 17.51
CA HIS A 215 -3.29 20.80 17.00
C HIS A 215 -4.70 20.53 17.53
N GLN A 216 -5.53 21.58 17.64
CA GLN A 216 -6.95 21.45 17.98
C GLN A 216 -7.66 20.46 17.04
N ASP A 217 -8.55 19.66 17.61
CA ASP A 217 -9.31 18.57 16.99
C ASP A 217 -8.45 17.32 16.65
N ALA A 218 -7.11 17.39 16.70
CA ALA A 218 -6.26 16.24 16.41
C ALA A 218 -6.36 15.15 17.49
N GLU A 219 -6.83 15.48 18.69
CA GLU A 219 -7.15 14.50 19.74
C GLU A 219 -8.24 13.50 19.30
N HIS A 220 -9.01 13.80 18.26
CA HIS A 220 -9.96 12.85 17.67
C HIS A 220 -9.31 11.84 16.71
N VAL A 221 -8.06 12.05 16.31
CA VAL A 221 -7.31 11.15 15.43
C VAL A 221 -6.43 10.25 16.29
N SER A 222 -6.67 8.95 16.26
CA SER A 222 -5.93 7.94 17.03
C SER A 222 -4.54 7.66 16.49
N GLY A 223 -4.32 7.88 15.19
CA GLY A 223 -3.04 7.66 14.55
C GLY A 223 -3.09 7.80 13.03
N VAL A 224 -1.92 7.67 12.42
CA VAL A 224 -1.72 7.72 10.98
C VAL A 224 -1.11 6.39 10.51
N LEU A 225 -1.83 5.65 9.67
CA LEU A 225 -1.29 4.49 8.96
C LEU A 225 -0.62 4.97 7.67
N PHE A 226 0.71 4.97 7.65
CA PHE A 226 1.50 5.31 6.48
C PHE A 226 1.78 4.08 5.61
N CYS A 227 1.68 4.24 4.30
CA CYS A 227 2.06 3.26 3.28
C CYS A 227 2.69 3.98 2.08
N ASN A 228 3.60 3.32 1.38
CA ASN A 228 4.10 3.77 0.07
C ASN A 228 4.13 2.63 -0.98
N ASP A 229 3.61 1.44 -0.65
CA ASP A 229 3.73 0.24 -1.47
C ASP A 229 2.36 -0.24 -2.05
N ALA A 230 1.26 0.49 -1.84
CA ALA A 230 -0.05 0.15 -2.42
C ALA A 230 -0.11 0.47 -3.93
N THR A 231 0.64 -0.28 -4.73
CA THR A 231 0.87 -0.03 -6.16
C THR A 231 0.46 -1.22 -7.03
N ILE A 232 0.25 -1.00 -8.33
CA ILE A 232 0.04 -2.09 -9.30
C ILE A 232 1.15 -3.15 -9.18
N ALA A 233 2.41 -2.73 -8.95
CA ALA A 233 3.52 -3.65 -8.78
C ALA A 233 3.28 -4.61 -7.59
N LYS A 234 2.85 -4.10 -6.43
CA LYS A 234 2.51 -4.95 -5.27
C LYS A 234 1.40 -5.94 -5.57
N PHE A 235 0.29 -5.48 -6.16
CA PHE A 235 -0.79 -6.37 -6.59
C PHE A 235 -0.30 -7.42 -7.58
N ASN A 236 0.64 -7.06 -8.47
CA ASN A 236 1.21 -8.01 -9.40
C ASN A 236 2.02 -9.08 -8.69
N ARG A 237 2.91 -8.68 -7.76
CA ARG A 237 3.76 -9.60 -7.00
C ARG A 237 2.90 -10.59 -6.20
N LEU A 238 1.96 -10.09 -5.41
CA LEU A 238 1.02 -10.91 -4.64
C LEU A 238 0.18 -11.82 -5.55
N GLY A 239 -0.33 -11.28 -6.65
CA GLY A 239 -1.10 -12.06 -7.63
C GLY A 239 -0.27 -13.16 -8.29
N GLN A 240 1.04 -12.96 -8.49
CA GLN A 240 1.93 -14.00 -9.03
C GLN A 240 2.15 -15.12 -8.00
N GLU A 241 2.27 -14.79 -6.72
CA GLU A 241 2.42 -15.80 -5.66
C GLU A 241 1.13 -16.61 -5.43
N GLU A 242 -0.05 -16.00 -5.64
CA GLU A 242 -1.35 -16.68 -5.48
C GLU A 242 -1.78 -17.45 -6.74
N HIS A 243 -1.62 -16.88 -7.93
CA HIS A 243 -2.17 -17.45 -9.17
C HIS A 243 -1.13 -18.08 -10.08
N ALA A 244 0.16 -18.07 -9.71
CA ALA A 244 1.28 -18.64 -10.47
C ALA A 244 1.09 -18.52 -12.00
N ALA A 245 0.69 -17.32 -12.46
CA ALA A 245 0.45 -17.08 -13.87
C ALA A 245 1.80 -16.78 -14.54
N SER A 246 2.08 -17.49 -15.64
CA SER A 246 3.39 -17.46 -16.28
C SER A 246 3.69 -16.15 -17.03
N ALA A 247 2.73 -15.24 -17.17
CA ALA A 247 2.80 -14.09 -18.06
C ALA A 247 3.94 -13.08 -17.78
N ALA A 248 4.58 -13.11 -16.61
CA ALA A 248 5.75 -12.29 -16.30
C ALA A 248 6.66 -12.98 -15.26
N ARG A 249 7.95 -12.69 -15.33
CA ARG A 249 8.90 -12.92 -14.23
C ARG A 249 9.14 -11.60 -13.52
N MET A 250 9.38 -11.62 -12.21
CA MET A 250 9.55 -10.39 -11.42
C MET A 250 10.70 -10.52 -10.44
N LEU A 251 11.62 -9.56 -10.46
CA LEU A 251 12.62 -9.39 -9.40
C LEU A 251 12.16 -8.27 -8.47
N ARG A 252 12.00 -8.58 -7.18
CA ARG A 252 11.78 -7.58 -6.13
C ARG A 252 13.08 -7.33 -5.40
N HIS A 253 13.45 -6.07 -5.25
CA HIS A 253 14.65 -5.68 -4.53
C HIS A 253 14.49 -4.32 -3.86
N GLY A 254 15.26 -4.08 -2.80
CA GLY A 254 15.20 -2.84 -2.04
C GLY A 254 15.94 -2.93 -0.72
N ALA A 255 15.49 -2.14 0.24
CA ALA A 255 16.04 -2.08 1.59
C ALA A 255 14.94 -2.32 2.63
N CYS A 256 15.33 -2.99 3.72
CA CYS A 256 14.48 -3.40 4.82
C CYS A 256 15.18 -3.19 6.16
N LEU A 257 14.41 -3.20 7.25
CA LEU A 257 14.98 -3.27 8.61
C LEU A 257 15.66 -4.62 8.79
N ALA A 258 16.85 -4.62 9.41
CA ALA A 258 17.57 -5.84 9.74
C ALA A 258 16.76 -6.73 10.70
N GLU A 259 16.77 -8.05 10.47
CA GLU A 259 15.98 -9.03 11.25
C GLU A 259 16.53 -9.23 12.68
N ASP A 260 17.78 -8.85 12.92
CA ASP A 260 18.60 -9.12 14.10
C ASP A 260 18.45 -8.09 15.23
N GLY A 261 17.40 -7.27 15.19
CA GLY A 261 17.00 -6.41 16.31
C GLY A 261 17.89 -5.17 16.52
N ASP A 262 18.97 -5.01 15.76
CA ASP A 262 19.63 -3.72 15.58
C ASP A 262 18.89 -2.94 14.48
N ALA A 263 17.76 -2.34 14.87
CA ALA A 263 16.88 -1.55 14.00
C ALA A 263 17.56 -0.31 13.38
N SER A 264 18.86 -0.08 13.65
CA SER A 264 19.63 1.05 13.17
C SER A 264 20.34 0.82 11.84
N THR A 265 20.55 -0.44 11.41
CA THR A 265 21.26 -0.73 10.15
C THR A 265 20.31 -1.34 9.11
N PRO A 266 20.03 -0.63 8.01
CA PRO A 266 19.36 -1.19 6.85
C PRO A 266 20.02 -2.46 6.28
N ALA A 267 19.20 -3.45 5.93
CA ALA A 267 19.62 -4.59 5.12
C ALA A 267 19.06 -4.47 3.69
N CYS A 268 19.86 -4.84 2.70
CA CYS A 268 19.41 -4.95 1.31
C CYS A 268 18.81 -6.33 1.04
N TYR A 269 17.83 -6.39 0.13
CA TYR A 269 17.27 -7.64 -0.34
C TYR A 269 17.08 -7.62 -1.86
N ALA A 270 17.17 -8.80 -2.48
CA ALA A 270 16.81 -9.06 -3.86
C ALA A 270 16.34 -10.52 -4.01
N TYR A 271 15.19 -10.75 -4.64
CA TYR A 271 14.69 -12.09 -4.92
C TYR A 271 13.73 -12.10 -6.12
N GLU A 272 13.60 -13.26 -6.77
CA GLU A 272 12.52 -13.50 -7.73
C GLU A 272 11.21 -13.78 -6.97
N VAL A 273 10.13 -13.09 -7.34
CA VAL A 273 8.81 -13.26 -6.73
C VAL A 273 8.37 -14.73 -6.81
N GLY A 274 7.88 -15.26 -5.69
CA GLY A 274 7.58 -16.69 -5.53
C GLY A 274 8.79 -17.59 -5.20
N GLN A 275 10.01 -17.05 -5.16
CA GLN A 275 11.23 -17.79 -4.79
C GLN A 275 11.92 -17.27 -3.52
N ARG A 276 11.22 -16.48 -2.70
CA ARG A 276 11.71 -15.99 -1.39
C ARG A 276 11.78 -17.10 -0.31
N GLY A 277 11.98 -18.36 -0.72
CA GLY A 277 11.93 -19.53 0.15
C GLY A 277 10.52 -19.80 0.67
N ALA A 278 10.39 -20.00 1.98
CA ALA A 278 9.12 -20.33 2.64
C ALA A 278 8.21 -19.13 2.93
N GLN A 279 8.69 -17.89 2.75
CA GLN A 279 7.97 -16.68 3.12
C GLN A 279 7.36 -16.01 1.88
N ARG A 280 6.03 -15.86 1.85
CA ARG A 280 5.32 -15.05 0.85
C ARG A 280 5.29 -13.58 1.27
N GLU A 281 5.22 -12.68 0.30
CA GLU A 281 4.98 -11.26 0.59
C GLU A 281 3.66 -11.10 1.34
N GLN A 282 3.67 -10.35 2.46
CA GLN A 282 2.48 -10.05 3.23
C GLN A 282 1.88 -8.69 2.84
N TRP A 283 0.56 -8.54 2.96
CA TRP A 283 -0.13 -7.28 2.66
C TRP A 283 0.40 -6.12 3.50
N ASN A 284 0.74 -6.37 4.76
CA ASN A 284 1.20 -5.35 5.67
C ASN A 284 2.64 -4.88 5.40
N GLU A 285 3.47 -5.59 4.64
CA GLU A 285 4.85 -5.19 4.36
C GLU A 285 4.92 -3.76 3.80
N GLY A 286 5.73 -2.89 4.40
CA GLY A 286 5.87 -1.48 3.99
C GLY A 286 4.82 -0.54 4.58
N THR A 287 4.06 -0.99 5.58
CA THR A 287 3.13 -0.14 6.34
C THR A 287 3.66 0.18 7.73
N VAL A 288 3.45 1.42 8.17
CA VAL A 288 3.84 1.91 9.50
C VAL A 288 2.64 2.61 10.14
N LEU A 289 2.18 2.11 11.28
CA LEU A 289 1.18 2.82 12.10
C LEU A 289 1.88 3.75 13.09
N ILE A 290 1.62 5.05 12.97
CA ILE A 290 2.14 6.09 13.86
C ILE A 290 1.02 6.48 14.82
N HIS A 291 1.18 6.17 16.10
CA HIS A 291 0.16 6.45 17.12
C HIS A 291 0.15 7.93 17.53
N ASN A 292 -1.04 8.50 17.70
CA ASN A 292 -1.21 9.82 18.30
C ASN A 292 -1.21 9.69 19.84
N PRO A 293 -0.24 10.28 20.57
CA PRO A 293 -0.19 10.23 22.03
C PRO A 293 -1.31 11.05 22.71
N PHE A 294 -1.95 11.97 21.99
CA PHE A 294 -3.00 12.85 22.50
C PHE A 294 -4.42 12.36 22.16
N ALA A 295 -4.56 11.15 21.62
CA ALA A 295 -5.86 10.63 21.19
C ALA A 295 -6.86 10.44 22.35
N LEU A 296 -8.08 10.99 22.20
CA LEU A 296 -9.22 10.74 23.09
C LEU A 296 -9.63 9.27 23.10
N HIS A 297 -9.53 8.63 21.93
CA HIS A 297 -9.82 7.21 21.74
C HIS A 297 -8.59 6.54 21.13
N PRO A 298 -7.58 6.14 21.93
CA PRO A 298 -6.36 5.56 21.40
C PRO A 298 -6.64 4.19 20.75
N LEU A 299 -5.94 3.90 19.66
CA LEU A 299 -6.01 2.60 19.03
C LEU A 299 -5.15 1.59 19.82
N PRO A 300 -5.64 0.37 20.10
CA PRO A 300 -4.81 -0.61 20.79
C PRO A 300 -3.57 -0.99 19.96
N PRO A 301 -2.40 -1.19 20.58
CA PRO A 301 -1.21 -1.66 19.89
C PRO A 301 -1.44 -3.02 19.22
N ASP A 302 -0.79 -3.25 18.08
CA ASP A 302 -0.85 -4.49 17.28
C ASP A 302 -2.28 -4.87 16.83
N TRP A 303 -3.18 -3.88 16.82
CA TRP A 303 -4.57 -4.11 16.47
C TRP A 303 -4.84 -3.91 14.99
N LEU A 304 -4.27 -2.87 14.37
CA LEU A 304 -4.60 -2.51 12.99
C LEU A 304 -4.02 -3.50 11.96
N GLY A 305 -2.86 -4.09 12.27
CA GLY A 305 -2.16 -5.03 11.40
C GLY A 305 -1.08 -4.41 10.52
N ALA A 306 -0.52 -3.27 10.91
CA ALA A 306 0.63 -2.68 10.23
C ALA A 306 1.88 -3.57 10.40
N SER A 307 2.83 -3.51 9.45
CA SER A 307 4.10 -4.25 9.60
C SER A 307 5.04 -3.61 10.61
N ALA A 308 4.86 -2.33 10.91
CA ALA A 308 5.52 -1.68 12.02
C ALA A 308 4.59 -0.71 12.75
N GLU A 309 4.80 -0.53 14.05
CA GLU A 309 4.13 0.49 14.85
C GLU A 309 5.14 1.42 15.53
N MET A 310 4.81 2.71 15.54
CA MET A 310 5.64 3.76 16.11
C MET A 310 4.88 4.56 17.15
N THR A 311 5.52 4.80 18.29
CA THR A 311 5.11 5.80 19.30
C THR A 311 6.25 6.77 19.51
N CYS A 312 5.95 8.06 19.66
CA CYS A 312 6.95 9.07 20.01
C CYS A 312 6.69 9.63 21.40
N GLN A 313 7.77 10.00 22.09
CA GLN A 313 7.77 10.79 23.32
C GLN A 313 8.73 11.96 23.09
N ASP A 314 8.31 13.17 23.46
CA ASP A 314 9.12 14.40 23.34
C ASP A 314 9.72 14.64 21.92
N GLY A 315 8.96 14.34 20.87
CA GLY A 315 9.40 14.52 19.47
C GLY A 315 10.43 13.50 18.97
N GLN A 316 10.77 12.48 19.76
CA GLN A 316 11.62 11.36 19.33
C GLN A 316 10.86 10.04 19.29
N ALA A 317 11.22 9.18 18.33
CA ALA A 317 10.69 7.83 18.26
C ALA A 317 11.03 7.06 19.54
N ALA A 318 10.03 6.87 20.40
CA ALA A 318 10.18 6.20 21.68
C ALA A 318 10.16 4.68 21.53
N LYS A 319 9.45 4.18 20.51
CA LYS A 319 9.38 2.76 20.19
C LYS A 319 9.03 2.58 18.72
N CYS A 320 9.78 1.72 18.02
CA CYS A 320 9.40 1.15 16.73
C CYS A 320 9.35 -0.38 16.91
N ILE A 321 8.20 -0.99 16.65
CA ILE A 321 8.04 -2.45 16.69
C ILE A 321 7.82 -2.91 15.25
N ALA A 322 8.74 -3.69 14.70
CA ALA A 322 8.55 -4.34 13.42
C ALA A 322 8.06 -5.78 13.62
N HIS A 323 7.07 -6.18 12.83
CA HIS A 323 6.49 -7.51 12.84
C HIS A 323 6.98 -8.29 11.61
N GLY A 324 8.13 -8.94 11.75
CA GLY A 324 8.78 -9.69 10.66
C GLY A 324 9.49 -8.78 9.65
N PHE A 325 9.44 -9.15 8.37
CA PHE A 325 10.13 -8.42 7.32
C PHE A 325 9.48 -7.08 7.03
N HIS A 326 10.22 -5.99 7.23
CA HIS A 326 9.75 -4.63 7.01
C HIS A 326 10.58 -3.92 5.93
N PRO A 327 10.15 -3.95 4.66
CA PRO A 327 10.77 -3.18 3.59
C PRO A 327 10.33 -1.73 3.68
N PHE A 328 11.28 -0.79 3.65
CA PHE A 328 10.98 0.65 3.53
C PHE A 328 11.28 1.18 2.12
N SER A 329 12.06 0.44 1.33
CA SER A 329 12.13 0.63 -0.12
C SER A 329 11.90 -0.69 -0.84
N SER A 330 11.17 -0.62 -1.95
CA SER A 330 10.80 -1.78 -2.76
C SER A 330 10.72 -1.34 -4.21
N THR A 331 11.43 -2.05 -5.08
CA THR A 331 11.40 -1.91 -6.53
C THR A 331 11.04 -3.26 -7.13
N THR A 332 10.27 -3.25 -8.21
CA THR A 332 9.92 -4.45 -8.97
C THR A 332 10.39 -4.27 -10.41
N GLU A 333 11.35 -5.10 -10.81
CA GLU A 333 11.74 -5.24 -12.21
C GLU A 333 10.83 -6.28 -12.86
N LEU A 334 10.04 -5.84 -13.84
CA LEU A 334 9.25 -6.73 -14.69
C LEU A 334 10.15 -7.30 -15.78
N LEU A 335 10.20 -8.62 -15.87
CA LEU A 335 10.93 -9.38 -16.86
C LEU A 335 9.96 -10.17 -17.73
N ARG A 336 10.34 -10.41 -18.98
CA ARG A 336 9.54 -11.26 -19.87
C ARG A 336 9.49 -12.69 -19.33
N GLU A 337 8.39 -13.38 -19.55
CA GLU A 337 8.22 -14.80 -19.22
C GLU A 337 9.35 -15.69 -19.78
N ASP A 338 9.75 -15.42 -21.03
CA ASP A 338 10.79 -16.15 -21.75
C ASP A 338 12.23 -15.81 -21.32
N THR A 339 12.40 -14.93 -20.33
CA THR A 339 13.73 -14.59 -19.81
C THR A 339 14.39 -15.84 -19.22
N PRO A 340 15.60 -16.24 -19.64
CA PRO A 340 16.26 -17.45 -19.12
C PRO A 340 16.58 -17.38 -17.62
N ALA A 341 16.51 -18.50 -16.92
CA ALA A 341 16.83 -18.60 -15.49
C ALA A 341 18.24 -18.07 -15.15
N TRP A 342 19.24 -18.38 -15.98
CA TRP A 342 20.61 -17.91 -15.77
C TRP A 342 20.72 -16.37 -15.82
N TRP A 343 19.90 -15.70 -16.65
CA TRP A 343 19.93 -14.25 -16.77
C TRP A 343 19.30 -13.59 -15.55
N VAL A 344 18.21 -14.17 -15.03
CA VAL A 344 17.56 -13.67 -13.80
C VAL A 344 18.48 -13.81 -12.59
N GLU A 345 19.17 -14.94 -12.46
CA GLU A 345 20.16 -15.13 -11.40
C GLU A 345 21.33 -14.14 -11.52
N GLU A 346 21.83 -13.91 -12.74
CA GLU A 346 22.88 -12.92 -12.97
C GLU A 346 22.41 -11.49 -12.67
N ARG A 347 21.18 -11.12 -13.06
CA ARG A 347 20.61 -9.79 -12.74
C ARG A 347 20.45 -9.61 -11.24
N LYS A 348 19.97 -10.63 -10.53
CA LYS A 348 19.88 -10.63 -9.06
C LYS A 348 21.26 -10.42 -8.43
N ARG A 349 22.29 -11.15 -8.88
CA ARG A 349 23.68 -10.98 -8.42
C ARG A 349 24.21 -9.56 -8.63
N LEU A 350 23.89 -8.94 -9.78
CA LEU A 350 24.27 -7.55 -10.07
C LEU A 350 23.56 -6.56 -9.14
N LEU A 351 22.26 -6.75 -8.87
CA LEU A 351 21.51 -5.93 -7.92
C LEU A 351 22.11 -6.01 -6.51
N GLU A 352 22.48 -7.20 -6.05
CA GLU A 352 23.15 -7.39 -4.76
C GLU A 352 24.50 -6.67 -4.71
N GLN A 353 25.26 -6.65 -5.82
CA GLN A 353 26.53 -5.91 -5.92
C GLN A 353 26.33 -4.39 -5.93
N GLU A 354 25.35 -3.89 -6.69
CA GLU A 354 24.98 -2.48 -6.72
C GLU A 354 24.57 -2.00 -5.31
N GLN A 355 23.77 -2.79 -4.61
CA GLN A 355 23.33 -2.54 -3.25
C GLN A 355 24.47 -2.58 -2.22
N ALA A 356 25.45 -3.48 -2.38
CA ALA A 356 26.63 -3.54 -1.53
C ALA A 356 27.59 -2.35 -1.78
N ALA A 357 27.70 -1.88 -3.02
CA ALA A 357 28.51 -0.72 -3.38
C ALA A 357 27.86 0.61 -2.94
N HIS A 358 26.52 0.65 -2.90
CA HIS A 358 25.72 1.80 -2.51
C HIS A 358 24.73 1.39 -1.41
N PRO A 359 25.21 1.14 -0.18
CA PRO A 359 24.32 0.79 0.91
C PRO A 359 23.28 1.91 1.10
N PRO A 360 22.02 1.56 1.38
CA PRO A 360 20.98 2.54 1.67
C PRO A 360 21.44 3.44 2.83
N ALA A 361 21.48 4.74 2.55
CA ALA A 361 21.83 5.78 3.52
C ALA A 361 20.82 5.81 4.65
#